data_AF-A0A949X3N0-F1
#
_entry.id   AF-A0A949X3N0-F1
#
_cell.length_a   1.000
_cell.length_b   1.000
_cell.length_c   1.000
_cell.angle_alpha   90.00
_cell.angle_beta   90.00
_cell.angle_gamma   90.00
#
_symmetry.space_group_name_H-M   'P 1'
#
loop_
_entity.id
_entity.type
_entity.pdbx_description
1 polymer ?
#
loop_
_entity_poly.entity_id
_entity_poly.type
_entity_poly.pdbx_seq_one_letter_code
_entity_poly.pdbx_strand_id
1 'polypeptide(L)'
;MKISQLALITAASGFAGFGFASLIRPTILERVDVHARSAQATTELRAMYGGMELGLGAFFLTAMFRPEWEQAALAAQAMGLGGLAASRLAGVLHDRPKGPLMKALVLAEGSAALLAAVALAKRGGGNFRSARTTS
;
A
#
# COMPACT_ATOMS: atom_id res chain seq x y z
N MET A 1 -17.24 10.56 4.60
CA MET A 1 -16.02 10.32 3.80
C MET A 1 -16.34 9.30 2.72
N LYS A 2 -15.94 9.51 1.46
CA LYS A 2 -16.16 8.53 0.38
C LYS A 2 -15.27 7.30 0.61
N ILE A 3 -15.70 6.13 0.13
CA ILE A 3 -14.91 4.89 0.28
C ILE A 3 -13.54 4.98 -0.43
N SER A 4 -13.46 5.71 -1.54
CA SER A 4 -12.21 5.96 -2.25
C SER A 4 -11.25 6.83 -1.45
N GLN A 5 -11.76 7.89 -0.81
CA GLN A 5 -10.97 8.73 0.09
C GLN A 5 -10.47 7.93 1.30
N LEU A 6 -11.29 7.04 1.85
CA LEU A 6 -10.89 6.14 2.92
C LEU A 6 -9.79 5.16 2.47
N ALA A 7 -9.90 4.60 1.27
CA ALA A 7 -8.85 3.74 0.70
C ALA A 7 -7.52 4.51 0.56
N LEU A 8 -7.56 5.68 -0.06
CA LEU A 8 -6.37 6.49 -0.35
C LEU A 8 -5.72 7.04 0.92
N ILE A 9 -6.50 7.51 1.90
CA ILE A 9 -5.92 8.00 3.16
C ILE A 9 -5.29 6.86 3.98
N THR A 10 -5.86 5.65 3.89
CA THR A 10 -5.30 4.46 4.54
C THR A 10 -3.94 4.12 3.93
N ALA A 11 -3.84 4.10 2.59
CA ALA A 11 -2.57 3.89 1.91
C ALA A 11 -1.59 5.02 2.21
N ALA A 12 -1.98 6.28 2.05
CA ALA A 12 -1.14 7.43 2.31
C ALA A 12 -0.55 7.39 3.73
N SER A 13 -1.37 7.08 4.74
CA SER A 13 -0.92 7.01 6.13
C SER A 13 0.03 5.82 6.38
N GLY A 14 -0.26 4.66 5.79
CA GLY A 14 0.58 3.47 5.92
C GLY A 14 1.96 3.68 5.28
N PHE A 15 1.97 4.07 4.01
CA PHE A 15 3.18 4.35 3.23
C PHE A 15 3.99 5.52 3.82
N ALA A 16 3.35 6.62 4.18
CA ALA A 16 4.05 7.76 4.75
C ALA A 16 4.58 7.48 6.16
N GLY A 17 3.79 6.81 7.01
CA GLY A 17 4.20 6.47 8.37
C GLY A 17 5.36 5.48 8.40
N PHE A 18 5.25 4.41 7.61
CA PHE A 18 6.33 3.42 7.49
C PHE A 18 7.56 4.02 6.79
N GLY A 19 7.36 4.77 5.69
CA GLY A 19 8.40 5.47 4.97
C GLY A 19 9.19 6.43 5.85
N PHE A 20 8.49 7.27 6.63
CA PHE A 20 9.15 8.20 7.55
C PHE A 20 9.97 7.45 8.61
N ALA A 21 9.39 6.41 9.22
CA ALA A 21 10.07 5.62 10.24
C ALA A 21 11.35 4.94 9.70
N SER A 22 11.27 4.32 8.52
CA SER A 22 12.39 3.65 7.86
C SER A 22 13.43 4.64 7.34
N LEU A 23 13.03 5.84 6.89
CA LEU A 23 13.94 6.88 6.43
C LEU A 23 14.80 7.40 7.57
N ILE A 24 14.25 7.59 8.77
CA ILE A 24 14.99 8.09 9.95
C ILE A 24 15.74 6.95 10.65
N ARG A 25 15.05 5.82 10.86
CA ARG A 25 15.54 4.66 11.60
C ARG A 25 15.37 3.36 10.78
N PRO A 26 16.30 3.05 9.86
CA PRO A 26 16.22 1.85 9.02
C PRO A 26 16.30 0.54 9.83
N THR A 27 16.75 0.57 11.09
CA THR A 27 16.74 -0.62 11.96
C THR A 27 15.32 -1.11 12.29
N ILE A 28 14.26 -0.37 11.95
CA ILE A 28 12.88 -0.85 12.10
C ILE A 28 12.63 -2.14 11.30
N LEU A 29 13.35 -2.32 10.19
CA LEU A 29 13.30 -3.50 9.32
C LEU A 29 13.90 -4.75 9.99
N GLU A 30 14.66 -4.61 11.08
CA GLU A 30 15.15 -5.76 11.86
C GLU A 30 14.01 -6.53 12.54
N ARG A 31 12.83 -5.90 12.71
CA ARG A 31 11.61 -6.59 13.19
C ARG A 31 11.14 -7.70 12.25
N VAL A 32 11.58 -7.64 10.99
CA VAL A 32 11.32 -8.65 9.96
C VAL A 32 12.62 -9.34 9.52
N ASP A 33 13.63 -9.37 10.39
CA ASP A 33 14.95 -9.98 10.18
C ASP A 33 15.72 -9.43 8.96
N VAL A 34 15.41 -8.20 8.53
CA VAL A 34 16.15 -7.50 7.48
C VAL A 34 17.23 -6.62 8.14
N HIS A 35 18.48 -7.07 8.03
CA HIS A 35 19.64 -6.41 8.62
C HIS A 35 20.57 -5.82 7.55
N ALA A 36 20.91 -4.53 7.69
CA ALA A 36 21.96 -3.92 6.89
C ALA A 36 23.34 -4.29 7.45
N ARG A 37 24.23 -4.82 6.60
CA ARG A 37 25.61 -5.19 6.98
C ARG A 37 26.67 -4.15 6.58
N SER A 38 26.25 -3.07 5.93
CA SER A 38 27.15 -2.01 5.47
C SER A 38 26.43 -0.66 5.38
N ALA A 39 27.20 0.41 5.21
CA ALA A 39 26.67 1.74 4.95
C ALA A 39 25.88 1.78 3.63
N GLN A 40 26.34 1.08 2.58
CA GLN A 40 25.62 0.99 1.30
C GLN A 40 24.26 0.33 1.48
N ALA A 41 24.19 -0.81 2.18
CA ALA A 41 22.92 -1.47 2.47
C ALA A 41 21.98 -0.56 3.30
N THR A 42 22.52 0.20 4.25
CA THR A 42 21.70 1.15 5.03
C THR A 42 21.13 2.26 4.16
N THR A 43 21.92 2.80 3.22
CA THR A 43 21.46 3.80 2.26
C THR A 43 20.36 3.25 1.36
N GLU A 44 20.51 2.01 0.87
CA GLU A 44 19.48 1.33 0.08
C GLU A 44 18.18 1.16 0.86
N LEU A 45 18.25 0.74 2.13
CA LEU A 45 17.04 0.62 2.98
C LEU A 45 16.35 1.98 3.16
N ARG A 46 17.10 3.07 3.34
CA ARG A 46 16.53 4.42 3.44
C ARG A 46 15.90 4.89 2.13
N ALA A 47 16.52 4.57 0.99
CA ALA A 47 15.99 4.93 -0.32
C ALA A 47 14.69 4.17 -0.63
N MET A 48 14.71 2.84 -0.44
CA MET A 48 13.59 1.96 -0.81
C MET A 48 12.48 1.95 0.22
N TYR A 49 12.77 1.64 1.47
CA TYR A 49 11.73 1.57 2.50
C TYR A 49 11.44 2.93 3.14
N GLY A 50 12.22 3.95 2.82
CA GLY A 50 12.00 5.32 3.29
C GLY A 50 11.50 6.25 2.19
N GLY A 51 12.40 6.67 1.30
CA GLY A 51 12.15 7.66 0.26
C GLY A 51 11.04 7.25 -0.73
N MET A 52 11.09 6.04 -1.26
CA MET A 52 10.08 5.54 -2.20
C MET A 52 8.71 5.40 -1.52
N GLU A 53 8.66 4.84 -0.30
CA GLU A 53 7.43 4.72 0.49
C GLU A 53 6.81 6.11 0.79
N LEU A 54 7.62 7.09 1.18
CA LEU A 54 7.17 8.48 1.36
C LEU A 54 6.63 9.10 0.07
N GLY A 55 7.31 8.89 -1.06
CA GLY A 55 6.88 9.35 -2.37
C GLY A 55 5.53 8.75 -2.76
N LEU A 56 5.33 7.45 -2.49
CA LEU A 56 4.08 6.77 -2.75
C LEU A 56 2.95 7.24 -1.80
N GLY A 57 3.27 7.50 -0.54
CA GLY A 57 2.34 8.13 0.42
C GLY A 57 1.88 9.52 -0.05
N ALA A 58 2.81 10.34 -0.55
CA ALA A 58 2.50 11.65 -1.12
C ALA A 58 1.66 11.54 -2.40
N PHE A 59 1.94 10.55 -3.26
CA PHE A 59 1.14 10.27 -4.44
C PHE A 59 -0.32 9.95 -4.08
N PHE A 60 -0.55 9.03 -3.13
CA PHE A 60 -1.92 8.68 -2.71
C PHE A 60 -2.64 9.86 -2.06
N LEU A 61 -1.95 10.64 -1.22
CA LEU A 61 -2.53 11.84 -0.62
C LEU A 61 -2.90 12.88 -1.70
N THR A 62 -2.03 13.10 -2.67
CA THR A 62 -2.28 14.05 -3.77
C THR A 62 -3.47 13.58 -4.64
N ALA A 63 -3.57 12.29 -4.91
CA ALA A 63 -4.66 11.71 -5.68
C ALA A 63 -6.04 11.89 -5.00
N MET A 64 -6.10 12.08 -3.68
CA MET A 64 -7.35 12.41 -2.99
C MET A 64 -7.92 13.78 -3.40
N PHE A 65 -7.05 14.70 -3.83
CA PHE A 65 -7.42 16.07 -4.24
C PHE A 65 -7.44 16.24 -5.77
N ARG A 66 -7.09 15.20 -6.53
CA ARG A 66 -7.01 15.21 -8.00
C ARG A 66 -7.90 14.10 -8.58
N PRO A 67 -9.18 14.38 -8.91
CA PRO A 67 -10.15 13.38 -9.36
C PRO A 67 -9.68 12.54 -10.57
N GLU A 68 -8.82 13.12 -11.41
CA GLU A 68 -8.21 12.49 -12.59
C GLU A 68 -7.22 11.38 -12.21
N TRP A 69 -6.55 11.51 -11.07
CA TRP A 69 -5.55 10.56 -10.58
C TRP A 69 -6.15 9.48 -9.69
N GLU A 70 -7.30 9.76 -9.08
CA GLU A 70 -7.94 8.91 -8.08
C GLU A 70 -8.18 7.48 -8.61
N GLN A 71 -8.61 7.30 -9.87
CA GLN A 71 -8.79 5.95 -10.44
C GLN A 71 -7.46 5.19 -10.56
N ALA A 72 -6.43 5.83 -11.10
CA ALA A 72 -5.11 5.24 -11.23
C ALA A 72 -4.49 4.93 -9.85
N ALA A 73 -4.69 5.81 -8.88
CA ALA A 73 -4.23 5.62 -7.51
C ALA A 73 -4.92 4.44 -6.82
N LEU A 74 -6.24 4.29 -6.96
CA LEU A 74 -6.95 3.12 -6.41
C LEU A 74 -6.49 1.81 -7.07
N ALA A 75 -6.25 1.82 -8.38
CA ALA A 75 -5.71 0.66 -9.08
C ALA A 75 -4.29 0.32 -8.61
N ALA A 76 -3.41 1.32 -8.48
CA ALA A 76 -2.06 1.15 -7.98
C ALA A 76 -2.04 0.62 -6.53
N GLN A 77 -2.91 1.13 -5.66
CA GLN A 77 -3.08 0.61 -4.30
C GLN A 77 -3.54 -0.85 -4.30
N ALA A 78 -4.57 -1.18 -5.07
CA ALA A 78 -5.11 -2.54 -5.13
C ALA A 78 -4.09 -3.55 -5.67
N MET A 79 -3.40 -3.22 -6.76
CA MET A 79 -2.41 -4.10 -7.37
C MET A 79 -1.11 -4.18 -6.55
N GLY A 80 -0.61 -3.04 -6.06
CA GLY A 80 0.62 -2.99 -5.28
C GLY A 80 0.50 -3.72 -3.94
N LEU A 81 -0.49 -3.33 -3.12
CA LEU A 81 -0.72 -4.01 -1.83
C LEU A 81 -1.28 -5.42 -2.02
N GLY A 82 -2.04 -5.68 -3.09
CA GLY A 82 -2.53 -7.03 -3.40
C GLY A 82 -1.39 -7.99 -3.77
N GLY A 83 -0.46 -7.55 -4.60
CA GLY A 83 0.74 -8.31 -4.94
C GLY A 83 1.65 -8.54 -3.74
N LEU A 84 1.82 -7.52 -2.89
CA LEU A 84 2.57 -7.62 -1.64
C LEU A 84 1.93 -8.64 -0.68
N ALA A 85 0.61 -8.53 -0.44
CA ALA A 85 -0.13 -9.44 0.42
C ALA A 85 -0.10 -10.89 -0.11
N ALA A 86 -0.27 -11.08 -1.42
CA ALA A 86 -0.26 -12.40 -2.04
C ALA A 86 1.11 -13.08 -1.96
N SER A 87 2.18 -12.34 -2.30
CA SER A 87 3.55 -12.86 -2.20
C SER A 87 3.95 -13.12 -0.75
N ARG A 88 3.60 -12.23 0.19
CA ARG A 88 3.84 -12.43 1.62
C ARG A 88 3.05 -13.61 2.18
N LEU A 89 1.79 -13.81 1.75
CA LEU A 89 0.99 -14.98 2.12
C LEU A 89 1.65 -16.27 1.62
N ALA A 90 2.09 -16.31 0.36
CA ALA A 90 2.82 -17.45 -0.20
C ALA A 90 4.08 -17.77 0.63
N GLY A 91 4.87 -16.74 0.98
CA GLY A 91 6.04 -16.90 1.86
C GLY A 91 5.67 -17.42 3.26
N VAL A 92 4.61 -16.90 3.88
CA VAL A 92 4.14 -17.39 5.19
C VAL A 92 3.73 -18.86 5.14
N LEU A 93 3.07 -19.29 4.06
CA LEU A 93 2.67 -20.69 3.88
C LEU A 93 3.86 -21.61 3.62
N HIS A 94 4.87 -21.13 2.89
CA HIS A 94 6.08 -21.88 2.55
C HIS A 94 7.08 -21.93 3.71
N ASP A 95 7.53 -20.76 4.19
CA ASP A 95 8.63 -20.60 5.14
C ASP A 95 8.19 -20.73 6.60
N ARG A 96 6.88 -20.62 6.86
CA ARG A 96 6.26 -20.75 8.19
C ARG A 96 6.99 -19.92 9.28
N PRO A 97 7.14 -18.60 9.07
CA PRO A 97 7.84 -17.73 10.01
C PRO A 97 7.18 -17.78 11.39
N LYS A 98 8.00 -17.67 12.44
CA LYS A 98 7.51 -17.64 13.82
C LYS A 98 6.85 -16.30 14.14
N GLY A 99 5.90 -16.35 15.06
CA GLY A 99 5.22 -15.16 15.59
C GLY A 99 4.09 -14.62 14.70
N PRO A 100 3.37 -13.60 15.18
CA PRO A 100 2.16 -13.11 14.54
C PRO A 100 2.42 -12.03 13.47
N LEU A 101 3.62 -11.41 13.46
CA LEU A 101 3.88 -10.19 12.68
C LEU A 101 3.63 -10.37 11.17
N MET A 102 4.15 -11.44 10.56
CA MET A 102 3.97 -11.66 9.13
C MET A 102 2.51 -11.88 8.74
N LYS A 103 1.74 -12.58 9.58
CA LYS A 103 0.30 -12.79 9.38
C LYS A 103 -0.47 -11.47 9.52
N ALA A 104 -0.09 -10.63 10.48
CA ALA A 104 -0.67 -9.30 10.66
C ALA A 104 -0.40 -8.39 9.46
N LEU A 105 0.82 -8.43 8.89
CA LEU A 105 1.16 -7.68 7.69
C LEU A 105 0.35 -8.14 6.48
N VAL A 106 0.24 -9.46 6.24
CA VAL A 106 -0.61 -10.00 5.17
C VAL A 106 -2.05 -9.50 5.30
N LEU A 107 -2.60 -9.53 6.52
CA LEU A 107 -3.96 -9.07 6.77
C LEU A 107 -4.12 -7.57 6.54
N ALA A 108 -3.17 -6.76 6.99
CA ALA A 108 -3.19 -5.30 6.79
C ALA A 108 -3.09 -4.94 5.30
N GLU A 109 -2.12 -5.50 4.59
CA GLU A 109 -1.88 -5.31 3.17
C GLU A 109 -3.10 -5.76 2.35
N GLY A 110 -3.62 -6.97 2.64
CA GLY A 110 -4.77 -7.54 1.96
C GLY A 110 -6.07 -6.76 2.20
N SER A 111 -6.30 -6.30 3.43
CA SER A 111 -7.49 -5.49 3.76
C SER A 111 -7.45 -4.14 3.06
N ALA A 112 -6.29 -3.48 3.01
CA ALA A 112 -6.11 -2.22 2.30
C ALA A 112 -6.22 -2.39 0.77
N ALA A 113 -5.71 -3.49 0.21
CA ALA A 113 -5.88 -3.84 -1.19
C ALA A 113 -7.35 -4.08 -1.55
N LEU A 114 -8.07 -4.84 -0.73
CA LEU A 114 -9.50 -5.11 -0.91
C LEU A 114 -10.33 -3.83 -0.82
N LEU A 115 -10.03 -2.95 0.14
CA LEU A 115 -10.69 -1.66 0.28
C LEU A 115 -10.54 -0.82 -1.00
N ALA A 116 -9.35 -0.78 -1.59
CA ALA A 116 -9.10 -0.07 -2.85
C ALA A 116 -9.84 -0.72 -4.03
N ALA A 117 -9.84 -2.05 -4.13
CA ALA A 117 -10.55 -2.78 -5.18
C ALA A 117 -12.07 -2.54 -5.11
N VAL A 118 -12.66 -2.58 -3.91
CA VAL A 118 -14.08 -2.28 -3.69
C VAL A 118 -14.40 -0.83 -4.04
N ALA A 119 -13.53 0.12 -3.67
CA ALA A 119 -13.70 1.52 -4.04
C ALA A 119 -13.66 1.72 -5.56
N LEU A 120 -12.73 1.05 -6.25
CA LEU A 120 -12.59 1.10 -7.70
C LEU A 120 -13.81 0.49 -8.41
N ALA A 121 -14.29 -0.68 -7.95
CA ALA A 121 -15.46 -1.35 -8.51
C ALA A 121 -16.74 -0.49 -8.38
N LYS A 122 -16.94 0.16 -7.22
CA LYS A 122 -18.08 1.06 -7.00
C LYS A 122 -18.04 2.29 -7.90
N ARG A 123 -16.85 2.75 -8.30
CA ARG A 123 -16.67 3.86 -9.24
C ARG A 123 -16.97 3.44 -10.68
N GLY A 124 -16.48 2.27 -11.12
CA GLY A 124 -16.74 1.72 -12.45
C GLY A 124 -18.22 1.40 -12.70
N GLY A 125 -18.94 0.91 -11.68
CA GLY A 125 -20.38 0.65 -11.76
C GLY A 125 -21.25 1.90 -11.93
N GLY A 126 -20.75 3.08 -11.56
CA GLY A 126 -21.43 4.37 -11.77
C GLY A 126 -21.42 4.80 -13.25
N ASN A 127 -20.29 4.64 -13.95
CA ASN A 127 -20.17 5.02 -15.36
C ASN A 127 -21.10 4.19 -16.27
N PHE A 128 -21.24 2.88 -16.00
CA PHE A 128 -22.10 1.99 -16.80
C PHE A 128 -23.61 2.18 -16.59
N ARG A 129 -24.01 2.87 -15.51
CA ARG A 129 -25.42 3.19 -15.23
C ARG A 129 -25.86 4.51 -15.89
N SER A 130 -24.97 5.49 -16.00
CA SER A 130 -25.27 6.76 -16.68
C SER A 130 -25.44 6.59 -18.20
N ALA A 131 -24.68 5.68 -18.82
CA ALA A 131 -24.78 5.40 -20.27
C ALA A 131 -26.09 4.69 -20.68
N ARG A 132 -26.85 4.15 -19.72
CA ARG A 132 -28.12 3.42 -19.96
C ARG A 132 -29.38 4.28 -19.80
N THR A 133 -29.24 5.53 -19.36
CA THR A 133 -30.37 6.44 -19.12
C THR A 133 -30.56 7.48 -20.23
N THR A 134 -29.70 7.47 -21.24
CA THR A 134 -29.75 8.36 -22.41
C THR A 134 -30.14 7.65 -23.71
N SER A 135 -30.71 6.44 -23.63
CA SER A 135 -31.22 5.67 -24.77
C SER A 135 -32.73 5.56 -24.73
#